data_AF-A0A6N7AB66-F1
#
_entry.id   AF-A0A6N7AB66-F1
#
_cell.length_a   1.000
_cell.length_b   1.000
_cell.length_c   1.000
_cell.angle_alpha   90.00
_cell.angle_beta   90.00
_cell.angle_gamma   90.00
#
_symmetry.space_group_name_H-M   'P 1'
#
loop_
_entity.id
_entity.type
_entity.pdbx_description
1 polymer ?
#
loop_
_entity_poly.entity_id
_entity_poly.type
_entity_poly.pdbx_seq_one_letter_code
_entity_poly.pdbx_strand_id
1 'polypeptide(L)' 'MTKFLNKWLRKLHRWMVLPFIALLLTVLFARGTTLGDTAQRIQGALMIFMATTGAYLYLLPYWAKWKRQKAQAK' A
#
# COMPACT_ATOMS: atom_id res chain seq x y z
N MET A 1 5.47 -19.31 -7.78
CA MET A 1 4.07 -18.96 -7.41
C MET A 1 3.83 -17.46 -7.16
N THR A 2 4.86 -16.60 -7.15
CA THR A 2 4.73 -15.19 -6.71
C THR A 2 4.27 -14.18 -7.77
N LYS A 3 4.25 -14.51 -9.07
CA LYS A 3 3.77 -13.57 -10.12
C LYS A 3 2.30 -13.18 -9.93
N PHE A 4 1.46 -14.14 -9.53
CA PHE A 4 0.03 -13.90 -9.30
C PHE A 4 -0.19 -12.98 -8.11
N LEU A 5 0.42 -13.30 -6.96
CA LEU A 5 0.35 -12.48 -5.75
C LEU A 5 0.88 -11.06 -6.01
N ASN A 6 2.00 -10.91 -6.72
CA ASN A 6 2.58 -9.60 -7.04
C ASN A 6 1.69 -8.76 -7.97
N LYS A 7 1.06 -9.40 -8.96
CA LYS A 7 0.14 -8.73 -9.88
C LYS A 7 -1.14 -8.33 -9.15
N TRP A 8 -1.62 -9.18 -8.25
CA TRP A 8 -2.78 -8.91 -7.41
C TRP A 8 -2.50 -7.80 -6.39
N LEU A 9 -1.38 -7.85 -5.66
CA LEU A 9 -0.98 -6.82 -4.69
C LEU A 9 -0.82 -5.45 -5.34
N ARG A 10 -0.24 -5.36 -6.55
CA ARG A 10 -0.17 -4.08 -7.29
C ARG A 10 -1.55 -3.55 -7.64
N LYS A 11 -2.44 -4.43 -8.09
CA LYS A 11 -3.79 -4.04 -8.50
C LYS A 11 -4.60 -3.59 -7.28
N LEU A 12 -4.51 -4.32 -6.17
CA LEU A 12 -5.13 -3.98 -4.89
C LEU A 12 -4.57 -2.69 -4.31
N HIS A 13 -3.24 -2.54 -4.21
CA HIS A 13 -2.60 -1.33 -3.70
C HIS A 13 -3.00 -0.11 -4.54
N ARG A 14 -2.99 -0.21 -5.87
CA ARG A 14 -3.40 0.89 -6.76
C ARG A 14 -4.90 1.20 -6.65
N TRP A 15 -5.76 0.20 -6.47
CA TRP A 15 -7.19 0.40 -6.24
C TRP A 15 -7.49 1.00 -4.87
N MET A 16 -6.71 0.67 -3.84
CA MET A 16 -6.87 1.23 -2.48
C MET A 16 -6.51 2.71 -2.37
N VAL A 17 -5.77 3.26 -3.33
CA VAL A 17 -5.51 4.71 -3.37
C VAL A 17 -6.80 5.52 -3.54
N LEU A 18 -7.77 5.05 -4.34
CA LEU A 18 -9.04 5.76 -4.53
C LEU A 18 -9.83 5.96 -3.22
N PRO A 19 -10.18 4.90 -2.46
CA PRO A 19 -10.88 5.08 -1.19
C PRO A 19 -10.03 5.81 -0.16
N PHE A 20 -8.70 5.70 -0.21
CA PHE A 20 -7.82 6.47 0.67
C PHE A 20 -7.90 7.98 0.41
N ILE A 21 -7.88 8.41 -0.86
CA ILE A 21 -8.03 9.82 -1.22
C ILE A 21 -9.43 10.33 -0.83
N ALA A 22 -10.48 9.54 -1.06
CA ALA A 22 -11.83 9.90 -0.65
C ALA A 22 -11.93 10.08 0.88
N LEU A 23 -11.37 9.16 1.66
CA LEU A 23 -11.25 9.28 3.12
C LEU A 23 -10.50 10.54 3.54
N LEU A 24 -9.40 10.86 2.85
CA LEU A 24 -8.59 12.04 3.14
C LEU A 24 -9.37 13.34 2.91
N LEU A 25 -10.17 13.40 1.84
CA LEU A 25 -11.09 14.52 1.62
C LEU A 25 -12.17 14.59 2.71
N THR A 26 -12.78 13.46 3.07
CA THR A 26 -13.76 13.40 4.16
C THR A 26 -13.19 13.91 5.47
N VAL A 27 -11.96 13.54 5.83
CA VAL A 27 -11.29 14.03 7.05
C VAL A 27 -11.00 15.53 6.98
N LEU A 28 -10.61 16.04 5.81
CA LEU A 28 -10.39 17.48 5.61
C LEU A 28 -11.68 18.29 5.78
N PHE A 29 -12.79 17.83 5.20
CA PHE A 29 -14.07 18.55 5.24
C PHE A 29 -14.84 18.33 6.55
N ALA A 30 -14.73 17.17 7.18
CA ALA A 30 -15.44 16.82 8.42
C ALA A 30 -14.60 17.07 9.69
N ARG A 31 -13.52 17.85 9.59
CA ARG A 31 -12.59 18.11 10.68
C ARG A 31 -13.30 18.77 11.87
N GLY A 32 -13.12 18.23 13.08
CA GLY A 32 -13.79 18.71 14.29
C GLY A 32 -15.18 18.09 14.54
N THR A 33 -15.59 17.12 13.72
CA THR A 33 -16.79 16.29 13.97
C THR A 33 -16.39 14.88 14.40
N THR A 34 -17.28 14.18 15.11
CA THR A 34 -17.09 12.76 15.47
C THR A 34 -16.89 11.84 14.26
N LEU A 35 -17.48 12.22 13.12
CA LEU A 35 -17.33 11.56 11.83
C LEU A 35 -15.91 11.74 11.27
N GLY A 36 -15.36 12.95 11.36
CA GLY A 36 -13.98 13.26 10.97
C GLY A 36 -12.94 12.51 11.81
N ASP A 37 -13.12 12.44 13.13
CA ASP A 37 -12.21 11.72 14.03
C ASP A 37 -12.18 10.22 13.75
N THR A 38 -13.36 9.64 13.50
CA THR A 38 -13.49 8.21 13.15
C THR A 38 -12.85 7.94 11.80
N ALA A 39 -13.13 8.79 10.80
CA ALA A 39 -12.52 8.70 9.47
C ALA A 39 -11.00 8.85 9.54
N GLN A 40 -10.47 9.71 10.41
CA GLN A 40 -9.04 9.92 10.58
C GLN A 40 -8.34 8.68 11.16
N ARG A 41 -8.95 8.00 12.14
CA ARG A 41 -8.44 6.73 12.67
C ARG A 41 -8.42 5.63 11.61
N ILE A 42 -9.50 5.50 10.85
CA ILE A 42 -9.61 4.55 9.74
C ILE A 42 -8.57 4.86 8.66
N GLN A 43 -8.42 6.12 8.30
CA GLN A 43 -7.41 6.58 7.35
C GLN A 43 -6.00 6.25 7.83
N GLY A 44 -5.68 6.45 9.11
CA GLY A 44 -4.38 6.08 9.68
C GLY A 44 -4.07 4.58 9.54
N ALA A 45 -5.05 3.72 9.82
CA ALA A 45 -4.90 2.28 9.64
C ALA A 45 -4.68 1.91 8.15
N LEU A 46 -5.46 2.50 7.23
CA LEU A 46 -5.25 2.32 5.79
C LEU A 46 -3.87 2.80 5.34
N MET A 47 -3.38 3.91 5.90
CA MET A 47 -2.06 4.46 5.56
C MET A 47 -0.95 3.46 5.89
N ILE A 48 -0.99 2.83 7.07
CA ILE A 48 -0.01 1.81 7.47
C ILE A 48 -0.08 0.60 6.54
N PHE A 49 -1.29 0.15 6.19
CA PHE A 49 -1.48 -0.95 5.24
C PHE A 49 -0.89 -0.62 3.87
N MET A 50 -1.15 0.59 3.37
CA MET A 50 -0.61 1.09 2.10
C MET A 50 0.92 1.20 2.16
N ALA A 51 1.48 1.75 3.22
CA ALA A 51 2.93 1.84 3.40
C ALA A 51 3.58 0.46 3.40
N THR A 52 2.99 -0.51 4.11
CA THR A 52 3.50 -1.89 4.18
C THR A 52 3.45 -2.58 2.81
N THR A 53 2.31 -2.50 2.12
CA THR A 53 2.15 -3.13 0.80
C THR A 53 3.01 -2.44 -0.27
N GLY A 54 3.15 -1.12 -0.22
CA GLY A 54 4.03 -0.33 -1.08
C GLY A 54 5.50 -0.67 -0.87
N ALA A 55 5.95 -0.75 0.39
CA ALA A 55 7.32 -1.14 0.75
C ALA A 55 7.64 -2.56 0.27
N TYR A 56 6.72 -3.51 0.44
CA TYR A 56 6.90 -4.87 -0.08
C TYR A 56 7.07 -4.89 -1.60
N LEU A 57 6.20 -4.18 -2.33
CA LEU A 57 6.29 -4.07 -3.79
C LEU A 57 7.58 -3.40 -4.26
N TYR A 58 8.06 -2.42 -3.49
CA TYR A 58 9.31 -1.71 -3.76
C TYR A 58 10.54 -2.59 -3.54
N LEU A 59 10.59 -3.39 -2.46
CA LEU A 59 11.70 -4.30 -2.17
C LEU A 59 11.80 -5.49 -3.14
N LEU A 60 10.67 -5.93 -3.69
CA LEU A 60 10.58 -7.12 -4.53
C LEU A 60 11.55 -7.15 -5.73
N PRO A 61 11.67 -6.08 -6.56
CA PRO A 61 12.64 -6.04 -7.66
C PRO A 61 14.10 -6.10 -7.17
N TYR A 62 14.44 -5.46 -6.05
CA TYR A 62 15.79 -5.52 -5.48
C TYR A 62 16.15 -6.95 -5.06
N TRP A 63 15.21 -7.63 -4.41
CA TRP A 63 15.39 -9.02 -3.98
C TRP A 63 15.48 -9.98 -5.18
N ALA A 64 14.67 -9.76 -6.21
CA ALA A 64 14.74 -10.53 -7.46
C ALA A 64 16.08 -10.33 -8.19
N LYS A 65 16.64 -9.11 -8.17
CA LYS A 65 17.95 -8.79 -8.76
C LYS A 65 19.08 -9.52 -8.03
N TRP A 66 19.06 -9.49 -6.69
CA TRP A 66 20.03 -10.19 -5.86
C TRP A 66 20.00 -11.71 -6.06
N LYS A 67 18.80 -12.30 -6.16
CA LYS A 67 18.64 -13.74 -6.39
C LYS A 67 19.19 -14.17 -7.75
N ARG A 68 19.03 -13.35 -8.79
CA ARG A 68 19.58 -13.62 -10.14
C ARG A 68 21.10 -13.53 -10.17
N GLN A 69 21.70 -12.56 -9.48
CA GLN A 69 23.16 -12.42 -9.40
C GLN A 69 23.80 -13.63 -8.70
N LYS A 70 23.22 -14.11 -7.60
CA LYS A 70 23.68 -15.34 -6.93
C LYS A 70 23.57 -16.61 -7.80
N ALA A 71 22.62 -16.65 -8.73
CA ALA A 71 22.44 -17.77 -9.64
C ALA A 71 23.39 -17.75 -10.84
N GLN A 72 23.94 -16.59 -11.21
CA GLN A 72 24.94 -16.45 -12.28
C GLN A 72 26.38 -16.53 -11.77
N ALA A 73 26.60 -16.34 -10.46
CA ALA A 73 27.90 -16.47 -9.80
C ALA A 73 28.22 -17.92 -9.37
N LYS A 74 27.41 -18.90 -9.77
CA LYS A 74 27.60 -20.33 -9.53
C LYS A 74 27.65 -21.04 -10.88
#